data_AF-A0A9E6PH72-F1
#
_entry.id   AF-A0A9E6PH72-F1
#
_cell.length_a   1.000
_cell.length_b   1.000
_cell.length_c   1.000
_cell.angle_alpha   90.00
_cell.angle_beta   90.00
_cell.angle_gamma   90.00
#
_symmetry.space_group_name_H-M   'P 1'
#
loop_
_entity.id
_entity.type
_entity.pdbx_description
1 polymer ?
#
loop_
_entity_poly.entity_id
_entity_poly.type
_entity_poly.pdbx_seq_one_letter_code
_entity_poly.pdbx_strand_id
1 'polypeptide(L)'
;MKTSIVNRLLLLILLLSPAFFAQADSGDVYFTMGVHNTEGCNEKNGNCIAKRAPGDPSDPFFPAYWISDWTMYRVMRNYEKNPPPYSNPPSTLSPADYTVSQGTSYYDTTYIPADGDGFGAMMEHYEKYCLPIFPIRNNNYTCSFVSLGNKAYFLTYPQDRPKDMPACCSFSPMNHPPRQDFIQHLPYSPARSQNLGGSVQAYALDLASPQGPILFGYAFYKQATGQPPVRLPQSFYFSGDTSVANAPIVSQNYTHFRVAKPDPAQTWAQVAAMCPANPPPCQLFEPPASLSNGKKAQWNLLRQP
;
A
#
# COMPACT_ATOMS: atom_id res chain seq x y z
N MET A 1 -38.51 -52.36 -21.56
CA MET A 1 -38.57 -51.03 -20.90
C MET A 1 -38.04 -50.00 -21.88
N LYS A 2 -38.90 -49.11 -22.39
CA LYS A 2 -38.56 -48.09 -23.39
C LYS A 2 -37.96 -46.89 -22.68
N THR A 3 -36.63 -46.84 -22.57
CA THR A 3 -35.92 -45.62 -22.16
C THR A 3 -36.10 -44.57 -23.24
N SER A 4 -36.93 -43.57 -22.96
CA SER A 4 -37.29 -42.47 -23.84
C SER A 4 -36.05 -41.68 -24.28
N ILE A 5 -35.93 -41.44 -25.59
CA ILE A 5 -34.91 -40.60 -26.23
C ILE A 5 -34.88 -39.18 -25.63
N VAL A 6 -36.00 -38.74 -25.04
CA VAL A 6 -36.14 -37.45 -24.34
C VAL A 6 -35.22 -37.35 -23.12
N ASN A 7 -34.96 -38.44 -22.40
CA ASN A 7 -34.03 -38.43 -21.26
C ASN A 7 -32.55 -38.35 -21.66
N ARG A 8 -32.20 -38.72 -22.90
CA ARG A 8 -30.82 -38.57 -23.39
C ARG A 8 -30.53 -37.16 -23.92
N LEU A 9 -31.56 -36.44 -24.41
CA LEU A 9 -31.37 -35.04 -24.82
C LEU A 9 -31.25 -34.06 -23.65
N LEU A 10 -31.95 -34.29 -22.53
CA LEU A 10 -31.83 -33.43 -21.34
C LEU A 10 -30.45 -33.49 -20.66
N LEU A 11 -29.76 -34.64 -20.74
CA LEU A 11 -28.39 -34.79 -20.23
C LEU A 11 -27.34 -34.12 -21.13
N LEU A 12 -27.62 -33.91 -22.42
CA LEU A 12 -26.73 -33.19 -23.33
C LEU A 12 -26.87 -31.66 -23.23
N ILE A 13 -28.03 -31.14 -22.82
CA ILE A 13 -28.23 -29.69 -22.62
C ILE A 13 -27.57 -29.21 -21.31
N LEU A 14 -27.45 -30.07 -20.29
CA LEU A 14 -26.70 -29.78 -19.07
C LEU A 14 -25.17 -29.75 -19.28
N LEU A 15 -24.66 -30.37 -20.33
CA LEU A 15 -23.23 -30.33 -20.72
C LEU A 15 -22.89 -29.20 -21.70
N LEU A 16 -23.91 -28.49 -22.21
CA LEU A 16 -23.78 -27.34 -23.10
C LEU A 16 -24.27 -26.05 -22.45
N SER A 17 -24.36 -26.03 -21.12
CA SER A 17 -24.37 -24.75 -20.41
C SER A 17 -23.01 -24.12 -20.69
N PRO A 18 -22.93 -22.97 -21.39
CA PRO A 18 -21.69 -22.22 -21.39
C PRO A 18 -21.34 -22.06 -19.92
N ALA A 19 -20.11 -22.38 -19.55
CA ALA A 19 -19.55 -21.95 -18.29
C ALA A 19 -19.89 -20.47 -18.22
N PHE A 20 -20.95 -20.14 -17.47
CA PHE A 20 -21.25 -18.78 -17.08
C PHE A 20 -19.91 -18.32 -16.58
N PHE A 21 -19.35 -17.33 -17.27
CA PHE A 21 -18.11 -16.71 -16.93
C PHE A 21 -18.18 -16.45 -15.42
N ALA A 22 -17.58 -17.35 -14.64
CA ALA A 22 -17.07 -17.01 -13.34
C ALA A 22 -16.04 -15.99 -13.74
N GLN A 23 -16.47 -14.73 -13.77
CA GLN A 23 -15.60 -13.59 -13.90
C GLN A 23 -14.60 -13.84 -12.79
N ALA A 24 -13.41 -14.31 -13.16
CA ALA A 24 -12.40 -14.74 -12.23
C ALA A 24 -12.24 -13.54 -11.31
N ASP A 25 -12.71 -13.69 -10.07
CA ASP A 25 -12.54 -12.63 -9.09
C ASP A 25 -11.04 -12.44 -9.05
N SER A 26 -10.57 -11.25 -9.45
CA SER A 26 -9.17 -11.00 -9.82
C SER A 26 -8.21 -11.05 -8.61
N GLY A 27 -8.59 -11.78 -7.56
CA GLY A 27 -7.96 -11.82 -6.26
C GLY A 27 -8.04 -10.48 -5.54
N ASP A 28 -7.50 -10.44 -4.32
CA ASP A 28 -7.20 -9.21 -3.59
C ASP A 28 -6.02 -8.46 -4.22
N VAL A 29 -6.10 -8.15 -5.52
CA VAL A 29 -5.12 -7.37 -6.28
C VAL A 29 -5.65 -5.95 -6.41
N TYR A 30 -4.79 -4.97 -6.13
CA TYR A 30 -5.15 -3.55 -6.06
C TYR A 30 -4.29 -2.76 -7.03
N PHE A 31 -4.89 -1.84 -7.79
CA PHE A 31 -4.12 -0.97 -8.67
C PHE A 31 -3.16 -0.07 -7.87
N THR A 32 -1.87 -0.11 -8.21
CA THR A 32 -0.83 0.66 -7.50
C THR A 32 0.04 1.50 -8.43
N MET A 33 -0.40 1.71 -9.68
CA MET A 33 0.31 2.52 -10.67
C MET A 33 1.75 2.05 -10.94
N GLY A 34 2.07 0.76 -10.78
CA GLY A 34 3.43 0.24 -10.98
C GLY A 34 4.27 0.21 -9.71
N VAL A 35 3.85 0.87 -8.62
CA VAL A 35 4.67 0.96 -7.40
C VAL A 35 4.77 -0.40 -6.70
N HIS A 36 3.65 -1.10 -6.50
CA HIS A 36 3.62 -2.40 -5.81
C HIS A 36 3.17 -3.56 -6.71
N ASN A 37 2.69 -3.28 -7.91
CA ASN A 37 2.36 -4.26 -8.94
C ASN A 37 2.17 -3.58 -10.29
N THR A 38 2.11 -4.38 -11.34
CA THR A 38 1.83 -3.95 -12.70
C THR A 38 0.37 -4.11 -13.09
N GLU A 39 -0.53 -4.39 -12.15
CA GLU A 39 -1.97 -4.48 -12.46
C GLU A 39 -2.41 -3.20 -13.15
N GLY A 40 -3.14 -3.31 -14.26
CA GLY A 40 -3.58 -2.15 -15.04
C GLY A 40 -2.49 -1.36 -15.79
N CYS A 41 -1.20 -1.61 -15.58
CA CYS A 41 -0.11 -0.94 -16.28
C CYS A 41 0.19 -1.63 -17.61
N ASN A 42 0.10 -0.90 -18.72
CA ASN A 42 0.24 -1.45 -20.08
C ASN A 42 0.68 -0.38 -21.07
N GLU A 43 1.02 -0.78 -22.29
CA GLU A 43 1.54 0.14 -23.32
C GLU A 43 0.64 1.35 -23.56
N LYS A 44 -0.69 1.22 -23.45
CA LYS A 44 -1.64 2.32 -23.69
C LYS A 44 -1.56 3.44 -22.65
N ASN A 45 -1.19 3.11 -21.41
CA ASN A 45 -0.95 4.10 -20.36
C ASN A 45 0.55 4.34 -20.09
N GLY A 46 1.41 3.97 -21.06
CA GLY A 46 2.85 4.13 -20.94
C GLY A 46 3.45 3.27 -19.82
N ASN A 47 2.87 2.10 -19.56
CA ASN A 47 3.26 1.18 -18.48
C ASN A 47 3.27 1.87 -17.09
N CYS A 48 2.34 2.81 -16.86
CA CYS A 48 2.31 3.65 -15.68
C CYS A 48 3.61 4.42 -15.40
N ILE A 49 4.41 4.72 -16.43
CA ILE A 49 5.58 5.58 -16.29
C ILE A 49 5.14 7.04 -16.37
N ALA A 50 5.40 7.80 -15.32
CA ALA A 50 5.05 9.19 -15.26
C ALA A 50 5.97 10.01 -16.15
N LYS A 51 5.39 10.83 -17.03
CA LYS A 51 6.16 11.73 -17.91
C LYS A 51 6.89 12.79 -17.08
N ARG A 52 8.10 13.15 -17.51
CA ARG A 52 8.89 14.25 -16.96
C ARG A 52 8.91 15.43 -17.94
N ALA A 53 8.73 16.64 -17.43
CA ALA A 53 8.88 17.87 -18.20
C ALA A 53 10.38 18.28 -18.30
N PRO A 54 10.77 19.08 -19.30
CA PRO A 54 12.09 19.69 -19.34
C PRO A 54 12.36 20.48 -18.05
N GLY A 55 13.44 20.17 -17.36
CA GLY A 55 13.82 20.81 -16.09
C GLY A 55 13.28 20.12 -14.83
N ASP A 56 12.45 19.08 -14.96
CA ASP A 56 12.09 18.23 -13.83
C ASP A 56 13.34 17.55 -13.24
N PRO A 57 13.39 17.33 -11.91
CA PRO A 57 14.48 16.62 -11.29
C PRO A 57 14.55 15.16 -11.74
N SER A 58 15.75 14.59 -11.69
CA SER A 58 15.93 13.14 -11.85
C SER A 58 15.24 12.35 -10.74
N ASP A 59 14.86 11.11 -11.03
CA ASP A 59 14.18 10.24 -10.07
C ASP A 59 15.14 9.74 -8.97
N PRO A 60 14.81 9.91 -7.67
CA PRO A 60 15.54 9.25 -6.59
C PRO A 60 15.33 7.74 -6.63
N PHE A 61 16.35 7.01 -6.16
CA PHE A 61 16.32 5.56 -6.01
C PHE A 61 16.36 5.20 -4.53
N PHE A 62 15.64 4.14 -4.15
CA PHE A 62 15.91 3.50 -2.86
C PHE A 62 17.25 2.76 -2.88
N PRO A 63 18.02 2.81 -1.77
CA PRO A 63 19.12 1.88 -1.54
C PRO A 63 18.67 0.42 -1.63
N ALA A 64 19.61 -0.51 -1.86
CA ALA A 64 19.32 -1.95 -1.90
C ALA A 64 18.69 -2.49 -0.63
N TYR A 65 19.09 -1.95 0.51
CA TYR A 65 18.47 -2.22 1.79
C TYR A 65 18.54 -0.96 2.64
N TRP A 66 17.54 -0.77 3.49
CA TRP A 66 17.52 0.33 4.43
C TRP A 66 16.56 0.05 5.58
N ILE A 67 16.76 0.79 6.66
CA ILE A 67 15.87 0.82 7.80
C ILE A 67 15.61 2.28 8.14
N SER A 68 14.36 2.61 8.45
CA SER A 68 14.02 3.95 8.92
C SER A 68 12.89 3.87 9.93
N ASP A 69 13.06 4.57 11.03
CA ASP A 69 11.93 4.88 11.90
C ASP A 69 11.08 5.94 11.21
N TRP A 70 9.85 6.12 11.66
CA TRP A 70 9.02 7.21 11.19
C TRP A 70 8.06 7.69 12.26
N THR A 71 7.68 8.96 12.13
CA THR A 71 6.54 9.54 12.85
C THR A 71 5.41 9.75 11.85
N MET A 72 4.25 9.18 12.14
CA MET A 72 3.06 9.28 11.31
C MET A 72 2.10 10.32 11.86
N TYR A 73 1.69 11.24 11.00
CA TYR A 73 0.65 12.22 11.27
C TYR A 73 -0.59 11.86 10.45
N ARG A 74 -1.69 11.51 11.13
CA ARG A 74 -3.01 11.40 10.51
C ARG A 74 -3.73 12.72 10.73
N VAL A 75 -3.85 13.54 9.69
CA VAL A 75 -4.55 14.83 9.73
C VAL A 75 -6.00 14.61 9.34
N MET A 76 -6.92 14.93 10.24
CA MET A 76 -8.35 14.67 10.13
C MET A 76 -9.16 15.92 9.78
N ARG A 77 -8.61 17.12 10.03
CA ARG A 77 -9.27 18.41 9.84
C ARG A 77 -8.31 19.41 9.23
N ASN A 78 -8.84 20.37 8.47
CA ASN A 78 -8.06 21.42 7.81
C ASN A 78 -6.95 20.88 6.90
N TYR A 79 -7.04 19.62 6.46
CA TYR A 79 -5.99 18.94 5.70
C TYR A 79 -5.85 19.54 4.29
N GLU A 80 -6.94 20.08 3.73
CA GLU A 80 -6.99 20.73 2.42
C GLU A 80 -6.10 21.97 2.36
N LYS A 81 -5.98 22.68 3.49
CA LYS A 81 -5.12 23.86 3.64
C LYS A 81 -3.69 23.52 4.05
N ASN A 82 -3.44 22.25 4.39
CA ASN A 82 -2.20 21.76 4.98
C ASN A 82 -1.71 20.48 4.27
N PRO A 83 -1.52 20.53 2.93
CA PRO A 83 -1.12 19.34 2.18
C PRO A 83 0.33 18.91 2.51
N PRO A 84 0.63 17.61 2.52
CA PRO A 84 2.00 17.11 2.64
C PRO A 84 2.80 17.39 1.34
N PRO A 85 4.14 17.37 1.41
CA PRO A 85 4.96 17.00 2.57
C PRO A 85 5.10 18.12 3.60
N TYR A 86 5.30 17.74 4.85
CA TYR A 86 5.69 18.62 5.96
C TYR A 86 6.59 17.82 6.92
N SER A 87 7.50 18.47 7.65
CA SER A 87 8.42 17.77 8.58
C SER A 87 7.80 17.50 9.95
N ASN A 88 6.91 18.39 10.36
CA ASN A 88 6.10 18.35 11.58
C ASN A 88 4.68 18.78 11.21
N PRO A 89 3.67 18.57 12.07
CA PRO A 89 2.34 19.12 11.84
C PRO A 89 2.45 20.61 11.55
N PRO A 90 1.87 21.10 10.45
CA PRO A 90 1.86 22.53 10.15
C PRO A 90 1.35 23.36 11.34
N SER A 91 1.95 24.52 11.60
CA SER A 91 1.63 25.36 12.77
C SER A 91 0.20 25.89 12.79
N THR A 92 -0.47 25.83 11.65
CA THR A 92 -1.89 26.10 11.42
C THR A 92 -2.83 24.98 11.91
N LEU A 93 -2.30 23.80 12.25
CA LEU A 93 -3.04 22.70 12.84
C LEU A 93 -2.96 22.74 14.37
N SER A 94 -4.09 22.50 15.03
CA SER A 94 -4.15 22.26 16.46
C SER A 94 -3.98 20.76 16.76
N PRO A 95 -3.63 20.36 18.01
CA PRO A 95 -3.56 18.95 18.39
C PRO A 95 -4.87 18.16 18.22
N ALA A 96 -6.02 18.84 18.11
CA ALA A 96 -7.31 18.19 17.83
C ALA A 96 -7.51 17.86 16.33
N ASP A 97 -6.66 18.40 15.45
CA ASP A 97 -6.78 18.23 14.00
C ASP A 97 -5.99 17.03 13.49
N TYR A 98 -5.10 16.43 14.30
CA TYR A 98 -4.29 15.29 13.91
C TYR A 98 -4.04 14.30 15.05
N THR A 99 -3.72 13.05 14.70
CA THR A 99 -3.14 12.08 15.64
C THR A 99 -1.72 11.75 15.24
N VAL A 100 -0.90 11.38 16.22
CA VAL A 100 0.50 11.00 16.03
C VAL A 100 0.67 9.52 16.37
N SER A 101 1.42 8.80 15.54
CA SER A 101 1.91 7.47 15.88
C SER A 101 3.32 7.25 15.32
N GLN A 102 3.90 6.10 15.61
CA GLN A 102 5.29 5.78 15.28
C GLN A 102 5.41 4.35 14.76
N GLY A 103 6.56 4.08 14.17
CA GLY A 103 6.91 2.75 13.69
C GLY A 103 8.21 2.75 12.94
N THR A 104 8.47 1.64 12.25
CA THR A 104 9.71 1.41 11.53
C THR A 104 9.44 0.70 10.22
N SER A 105 10.08 1.16 9.15
CA SER A 105 10.08 0.50 7.86
C SER A 105 11.43 -0.16 7.62
N TYR A 106 11.37 -1.40 7.11
CA TYR A 106 12.50 -2.24 6.76
C TYR A 106 12.38 -2.61 5.29
N TYR A 107 13.48 -2.51 4.54
CA TYR A 107 13.48 -2.79 3.11
C TYR A 107 14.74 -3.57 2.72
N ASP A 108 14.58 -4.57 1.87
CA ASP A 108 15.68 -5.33 1.26
C ASP A 108 15.27 -5.85 -0.11
N THR A 109 15.78 -5.24 -1.19
CA THR A 109 15.53 -5.71 -2.56
C THR A 109 16.25 -7.01 -2.89
N THR A 110 17.23 -7.42 -2.10
CA THR A 110 18.08 -8.60 -2.37
C THR A 110 17.46 -9.90 -1.85
N TYR A 111 16.37 -9.80 -1.07
CA TYR A 111 15.63 -10.94 -0.57
C TYR A 111 15.00 -11.75 -1.71
N ILE A 112 15.15 -13.07 -1.66
CA ILE A 112 14.46 -14.01 -2.54
C ILE A 112 13.58 -14.92 -1.67
N PRO A 113 12.24 -14.94 -1.87
CA PRO A 113 11.36 -15.87 -1.18
C PRO A 113 11.76 -17.33 -1.41
N ALA A 114 11.49 -18.19 -0.43
CA ALA A 114 11.82 -19.61 -0.51
C ALA A 114 11.11 -20.34 -1.67
N ASP A 115 9.94 -19.85 -2.09
CA ASP A 115 9.17 -20.39 -3.21
C ASP A 115 9.52 -19.74 -4.56
N GLY A 116 10.47 -18.79 -4.58
CA GLY A 116 10.95 -18.14 -5.79
C GLY A 116 9.96 -17.14 -6.43
N ASP A 117 8.83 -16.84 -5.78
CA ASP A 117 7.82 -15.93 -6.33
C ASP A 117 8.24 -14.46 -6.18
N GLY A 118 8.95 -13.96 -7.18
CA GLY A 118 9.44 -12.58 -7.22
C GLY A 118 10.68 -12.36 -6.34
N PHE A 119 10.92 -11.10 -5.99
CA PHE A 119 12.06 -10.70 -5.17
C PHE A 119 11.76 -9.45 -4.35
N GLY A 120 12.60 -9.19 -3.35
CA GLY A 120 12.49 -8.09 -2.42
C GLY A 120 11.63 -8.41 -1.21
N ALA A 121 11.92 -7.75 -0.10
CA ALA A 121 11.12 -7.74 1.11
C ALA A 121 10.95 -6.31 1.62
N MET A 122 9.76 -6.01 2.13
CA MET A 122 9.49 -4.79 2.88
C MET A 122 8.57 -5.10 4.04
N MET A 123 8.86 -4.54 5.20
CA MET A 123 7.97 -4.55 6.36
C MET A 123 7.78 -3.13 6.84
N GLU A 124 6.54 -2.71 6.98
CA GLU A 124 6.17 -1.51 7.73
C GLU A 124 5.55 -1.97 9.06
N HIS A 125 6.26 -1.73 10.16
CA HIS A 125 5.80 -2.04 11.51
C HIS A 125 5.22 -0.80 12.16
N TYR A 126 3.97 -0.89 12.61
CA TYR A 126 3.18 0.20 13.20
C TYR A 126 3.00 -0.05 14.69
N GLU A 127 3.47 0.87 15.54
CA GLU A 127 3.39 0.74 16.98
C GLU A 127 2.10 1.34 17.52
N LYS A 128 1.27 0.52 18.19
CA LYS A 128 0.00 0.89 18.84
C LYS A 128 -1.08 1.49 17.95
N TYR A 129 -0.76 2.03 16.77
CA TYR A 129 -1.73 2.58 15.82
C TYR A 129 -1.43 2.07 14.42
N CYS A 130 -2.24 1.11 14.00
CA CYS A 130 -2.10 0.45 12.72
C CYS A 130 -2.47 1.37 11.53
N LEU A 131 -1.93 1.03 10.36
CA LEU A 131 -2.17 1.68 9.07
C LEU A 131 -3.66 1.97 8.79
N PRO A 132 -4.10 3.24 8.69
CA PRO A 132 -5.52 3.60 8.56
C PRO A 132 -6.04 3.54 7.11
N ILE A 133 -5.59 2.57 6.30
CA ILE A 133 -6.12 2.35 4.93
C ILE A 133 -7.36 1.44 4.92
N PHE A 134 -7.58 0.74 6.04
CA PHE A 134 -8.70 -0.16 6.22
C PHE A 134 -9.85 0.57 6.92
N PRO A 135 -11.12 0.22 6.64
CA PRO A 135 -12.29 0.84 7.25
C PRO A 135 -12.48 0.38 8.71
N ILE A 136 -11.47 0.61 9.55
CA ILE A 136 -11.44 0.20 10.95
C ILE A 136 -11.63 1.44 11.81
N ARG A 137 -12.73 1.48 12.57
CA ARG A 137 -13.06 2.62 13.43
C ARG A 137 -12.02 2.86 14.51
N ASN A 138 -11.49 1.77 15.08
CA ASN A 138 -10.45 1.83 16.08
C ASN A 138 -9.21 1.05 15.61
N ASN A 139 -8.27 1.77 15.01
CA ASN A 139 -6.99 1.24 14.57
C ASN A 139 -5.90 1.30 15.66
N ASN A 140 -6.27 1.46 16.94
CA ASN A 140 -5.34 1.51 18.08
C ASN A 140 -4.88 0.10 18.49
N TYR A 141 -4.08 -0.53 17.62
CA TYR A 141 -3.34 -1.78 17.89
C TYR A 141 -2.06 -1.82 17.05
N THR A 142 -1.12 -2.67 17.44
CA THR A 142 0.16 -2.89 16.76
C THR A 142 -0.02 -3.83 15.57
N CYS A 143 0.55 -3.49 14.42
CA CYS A 143 0.47 -4.32 13.22
C CYS A 143 1.72 -4.21 12.34
N SER A 144 1.88 -5.15 11.41
CA SER A 144 2.89 -5.06 10.36
C SER A 144 2.28 -5.35 9.00
N PHE A 145 2.57 -4.50 8.02
CA PHE A 145 2.31 -4.79 6.62
C PHE A 145 3.60 -5.32 5.99
N VAL A 146 3.57 -6.51 5.41
CA VAL A 146 4.79 -7.22 4.95
C VAL A 146 4.63 -7.69 3.52
N SER A 147 5.44 -7.17 2.61
CA SER A 147 5.54 -7.67 1.23
C SER A 147 6.78 -8.57 1.09
N LEU A 148 6.60 -9.76 0.55
CA LEU A 148 7.64 -10.77 0.28
C LEU A 148 7.52 -11.28 -1.14
N GLY A 149 8.49 -10.93 -1.97
CA GLY A 149 8.41 -11.20 -3.40
C GLY A 149 7.20 -10.49 -3.99
N ASN A 150 6.27 -11.24 -4.58
CA ASN A 150 5.02 -10.69 -5.10
C ASN A 150 3.82 -10.76 -4.13
N LYS A 151 3.99 -11.28 -2.91
CA LYS A 151 2.88 -11.47 -1.96
C LYS A 151 2.95 -10.47 -0.83
N ALA A 152 1.79 -10.04 -0.34
CA ALA A 152 1.69 -9.19 0.85
C ALA A 152 0.84 -9.85 1.94
N TYR A 153 1.27 -9.65 3.18
CA TYR A 153 0.68 -10.19 4.39
C TYR A 153 0.45 -9.07 5.39
N PHE A 154 -0.51 -9.29 6.27
CA PHE A 154 -0.78 -8.39 7.38
C PHE A 154 -0.68 -9.17 8.68
N LEU A 155 0.17 -8.69 9.59
CA LEU A 155 0.43 -9.30 10.89
C LEU A 155 -0.12 -8.42 12.01
N THR A 156 -0.64 -9.04 13.06
CA THR A 156 -1.16 -8.36 14.24
C THR A 156 -0.63 -9.06 15.49
N TYR A 157 -0.54 -8.38 16.63
CA TYR A 157 0.25 -8.89 17.75
C TYR A 157 -0.56 -9.12 19.03
N PRO A 158 -0.34 -10.22 19.77
CA PRO A 158 -1.21 -10.64 20.88
C PRO A 158 -1.42 -9.59 21.98
N GLN A 159 -0.47 -8.67 22.19
CA GLN A 159 -0.53 -7.67 23.25
C GLN A 159 -1.70 -6.68 23.12
N ASP A 160 -2.12 -6.36 21.90
CA ASP A 160 -3.14 -5.34 21.63
C ASP A 160 -4.02 -5.65 20.41
N ARG A 161 -3.86 -6.84 19.80
CA ARG A 161 -4.71 -7.30 18.70
C ARG A 161 -6.19 -7.28 19.09
N PRO A 162 -7.06 -6.66 18.27
CA PRO A 162 -8.51 -6.69 18.48
C PRO A 162 -9.06 -8.11 18.57
N LYS A 163 -10.11 -8.26 19.38
CA LYS A 163 -10.85 -9.52 19.50
C LYS A 163 -11.33 -9.96 18.11
N ASP A 164 -11.17 -11.23 17.81
CA ASP A 164 -11.54 -11.88 16.54
C ASP A 164 -10.63 -11.54 15.34
N MET A 165 -9.57 -10.74 15.54
CA MET A 165 -8.58 -10.50 14.49
C MET A 165 -7.56 -11.64 14.38
N PRO A 166 -7.27 -12.15 13.17
CA PRO A 166 -6.28 -13.20 13.00
C PRO A 166 -4.87 -12.65 13.23
N ALA A 167 -3.97 -13.51 13.70
CA ALA A 167 -2.54 -13.17 13.85
C ALA A 167 -1.89 -12.77 12.52
N CYS A 168 -2.33 -13.42 11.45
CA CYS A 168 -1.87 -13.18 10.10
C CYS A 168 -2.99 -13.43 9.09
N CYS A 169 -3.01 -12.64 8.03
CA CYS A 169 -3.81 -12.86 6.83
C CYS A 169 -3.03 -12.49 5.56
N SER A 170 -3.45 -13.04 4.41
CA SER A 170 -2.95 -12.69 3.08
C SER A 170 -3.64 -11.42 2.60
N PHE A 171 -2.90 -10.34 2.40
CA PHE A 171 -3.45 -9.08 1.91
C PHE A 171 -3.59 -9.06 0.40
N SER A 172 -2.58 -9.56 -0.33
CA SER A 172 -2.60 -9.58 -1.78
C SER A 172 -1.65 -10.64 -2.33
N PRO A 173 -2.06 -11.40 -3.37
CA PRO A 173 -1.17 -12.29 -4.10
C PRO A 173 -0.29 -11.54 -5.12
N MET A 174 -0.47 -10.23 -5.29
CA MET A 174 0.27 -9.41 -6.26
C MET A 174 0.52 -8.01 -5.70
N ASN A 175 1.35 -7.94 -4.67
CA ASN A 175 1.83 -6.72 -4.05
C ASN A 175 3.27 -6.92 -3.58
N HIS A 176 4.22 -6.50 -4.42
CA HIS A 176 5.64 -6.51 -4.13
C HIS A 176 6.07 -5.23 -3.36
N PRO A 177 7.21 -5.26 -2.67
CA PRO A 177 7.86 -4.03 -2.20
C PRO A 177 8.06 -3.03 -3.35
N PRO A 178 8.01 -1.71 -3.11
CA PRO A 178 8.40 -0.74 -4.12
C PRO A 178 9.76 -1.07 -4.70
N ARG A 179 9.87 -1.14 -6.03
CA ARG A 179 11.16 -1.34 -6.69
C ARG A 179 12.06 -0.13 -6.43
N GLN A 180 13.38 -0.27 -6.53
CA GLN A 180 14.28 0.84 -6.21
C GLN A 180 13.99 2.11 -7.02
N ASP A 181 13.54 1.94 -8.25
CA ASP A 181 13.23 2.97 -9.24
C ASP A 181 11.74 3.38 -9.25
N PHE A 182 10.94 2.95 -8.26
CA PHE A 182 9.48 3.12 -8.28
C PHE A 182 9.00 4.57 -8.46
N ILE A 183 9.85 5.57 -8.17
CA ILE A 183 9.52 6.98 -8.34
C ILE A 183 9.26 7.35 -9.80
N GLN A 184 9.77 6.59 -10.76
CA GLN A 184 9.41 6.74 -12.18
C GLN A 184 7.90 6.62 -12.43
N HIS A 185 7.15 5.97 -11.53
CA HIS A 185 5.71 5.79 -11.62
C HIS A 185 4.90 6.97 -11.08
N LEU A 186 5.53 7.87 -10.33
CA LEU A 186 4.86 9.01 -9.70
C LEU A 186 5.23 10.30 -10.44
N PRO A 187 4.26 11.17 -10.78
CA PRO A 187 4.56 12.44 -11.41
C PRO A 187 5.19 13.40 -10.40
N TYR A 188 6.17 14.16 -10.86
CA TYR A 188 6.79 15.20 -10.05
C TYR A 188 5.80 16.32 -9.77
N SER A 189 5.81 16.85 -8.54
CA SER A 189 4.96 17.95 -8.10
C SER A 189 5.82 19.15 -7.67
N PRO A 190 6.00 20.15 -8.55
CA PRO A 190 6.68 21.39 -8.18
C PRO A 190 6.00 22.10 -7.00
N ALA A 191 4.66 22.13 -6.98
CA ALA A 191 3.89 22.77 -5.93
C ALA A 191 4.14 22.14 -4.56
N ARG A 192 4.00 20.81 -4.43
CA ARG A 192 4.26 20.10 -3.16
C ARG A 192 5.72 20.20 -2.73
N SER A 193 6.65 20.27 -3.68
CA SER A 193 8.08 20.47 -3.39
C SER A 193 8.34 21.80 -2.67
N GLN A 194 7.47 22.81 -2.84
CA GLN A 194 7.57 24.09 -2.14
C GLN A 194 7.06 24.06 -0.70
N ASN A 195 6.31 23.03 -0.29
CA ASN A 195 5.75 22.95 1.08
C ASN A 195 6.84 22.93 2.17
N LEU A 196 8.05 22.51 1.81
CA LEU A 196 9.23 22.56 2.67
C LEU A 196 10.29 23.54 2.14
N GLY A 197 9.85 24.68 1.60
CA GLY A 197 10.72 25.75 1.10
C GLY A 197 11.60 25.30 -0.06
N GLY A 198 11.16 24.30 -0.83
CA GLY A 198 11.94 23.75 -1.92
C GLY A 198 13.14 22.91 -1.47
N SER A 199 13.19 22.42 -0.23
CA SER A 199 14.27 21.52 0.24
C SER A 199 14.09 20.06 -0.21
N VAL A 200 12.89 19.69 -0.68
CA VAL A 200 12.52 18.33 -1.12
C VAL A 200 12.09 18.29 -2.59
N GLN A 201 12.07 17.08 -3.15
CA GLN A 201 11.43 16.71 -4.41
C GLN A 201 10.23 15.84 -4.07
N ALA A 202 9.03 16.32 -4.34
CA ALA A 202 7.78 15.62 -4.08
C ALA A 202 7.25 14.98 -5.37
N TYR A 203 6.82 13.72 -5.28
CA TYR A 203 6.22 12.95 -6.37
C TYR A 203 4.91 12.36 -5.86
N ALA A 204 3.80 12.63 -6.53
CA ALA A 204 2.48 12.28 -5.99
C ALA A 204 1.42 12.11 -7.06
N LEU A 205 0.48 11.22 -6.79
CA LEU A 205 -0.77 11.10 -7.51
C LEU A 205 -1.90 11.64 -6.66
N ASP A 206 -2.75 12.44 -7.28
CA ASP A 206 -4.04 12.86 -6.77
C ASP A 206 -5.10 12.26 -7.69
N LEU A 207 -5.87 11.30 -7.17
CA LEU A 207 -6.88 10.55 -7.93
C LEU A 207 -8.26 10.83 -7.36
N ALA A 208 -9.22 11.12 -8.23
CA ALA A 208 -10.61 11.20 -7.83
C ALA A 208 -11.15 9.78 -7.57
N SER A 209 -11.85 9.60 -6.46
CA SER A 209 -12.58 8.36 -6.16
C SER A 209 -13.95 8.68 -5.59
N PRO A 210 -14.97 7.82 -5.81
CA PRO A 210 -16.30 8.00 -5.23
C PRO A 210 -16.32 8.11 -3.70
N GLN A 211 -15.27 7.63 -3.02
CA GLN A 211 -15.12 7.68 -1.56
C GLN A 211 -14.29 8.89 -1.06
N GLY A 212 -13.81 9.74 -1.97
CA GLY A 212 -12.98 10.91 -1.67
C GLY A 212 -11.70 10.96 -2.50
N PRO A 213 -10.93 12.06 -2.43
CA PRO A 213 -9.66 12.16 -3.13
C PRO A 213 -8.63 11.18 -2.54
N ILE A 214 -7.99 10.41 -3.41
CA ILE A 214 -6.89 9.51 -3.07
C ILE A 214 -5.57 10.20 -3.37
N LEU A 215 -4.80 10.42 -2.32
CA LEU A 215 -3.42 10.86 -2.37
C LEU A 215 -2.52 9.63 -2.25
N PHE A 216 -1.46 9.59 -3.05
CA PHE A 216 -0.35 8.66 -2.86
C PHE A 216 0.93 9.31 -3.35
N GLY A 217 1.92 9.50 -2.48
CA GLY A 217 3.13 10.18 -2.87
C GLY A 217 4.27 10.05 -1.88
N TYR A 218 5.45 10.39 -2.38
CA TYR A 218 6.70 10.36 -1.64
C TYR A 218 7.38 11.72 -1.78
N ALA A 219 8.20 12.08 -0.80
CA ALA A 219 9.12 13.19 -0.89
C ALA A 219 10.52 12.74 -0.51
N PHE A 220 11.52 13.25 -1.21
CA PHE A 220 12.93 13.00 -0.97
C PHE A 220 13.66 14.31 -0.79
N TYR A 221 14.69 14.34 0.06
CA TYR A 221 15.56 15.51 0.12
C TYR A 221 16.25 15.73 -1.23
N LYS A 222 16.34 17.00 -1.67
CA LYS A 222 17.02 17.34 -2.93
C LYS A 222 18.50 16.97 -2.91
N GLN A 223 19.14 17.19 -1.78
CA GLN A 223 20.56 16.94 -1.59
C GLN A 223 20.79 15.46 -1.33
N ALA A 224 21.62 14.84 -2.16
CA ALA A 224 22.12 13.49 -1.88
C ALA A 224 23.16 13.56 -0.75
N THR A 225 23.13 12.57 0.14
CA THR A 225 24.04 12.45 1.29
C THR A 225 24.54 11.01 1.44
N GLY A 226 25.58 10.80 2.23
CA GLY A 226 26.15 9.46 2.45
C GLY A 226 27.15 9.00 1.38
N GLN A 227 27.58 7.73 1.50
CA GLN A 227 28.53 7.08 0.59
C GLN A 227 28.06 5.63 0.31
N PRO A 228 27.64 5.29 -0.92
CA PRO A 228 27.45 6.21 -2.05
C PRO A 228 26.36 7.27 -1.77
N PRO A 229 26.42 8.42 -2.46
CA PRO A 229 25.45 9.49 -2.24
C PRO A 229 24.03 9.04 -2.65
N VAL A 230 23.08 9.18 -1.74
CA VAL A 230 21.66 8.87 -1.98
C VAL A 230 20.77 10.02 -1.50
N ARG A 231 19.71 10.32 -2.25
CA ARG A 231 18.65 11.22 -1.79
C ARG A 231 17.79 10.46 -0.78
N LEU A 232 17.84 10.88 0.47
CA LEU A 232 17.11 10.21 1.53
C LEU A 232 15.61 10.49 1.40
N PRO A 233 14.74 9.49 1.62
CA PRO A 233 13.31 9.74 1.71
C PRO A 233 13.04 10.65 2.92
N GLN A 234 12.16 11.61 2.72
CA GLN A 234 11.72 12.54 3.76
C GLN A 234 10.35 12.12 4.31
N SER A 235 9.41 11.77 3.42
CA SER A 235 8.09 11.29 3.83
C SER A 235 7.45 10.40 2.77
N PHE A 236 6.63 9.45 3.23
CA PHE A 236 5.58 8.81 2.45
C PHE A 236 4.23 9.37 2.91
N TYR A 237 3.36 9.76 1.99
CA TYR A 237 2.06 10.33 2.31
C TYR A 237 0.96 9.79 1.41
N PHE A 238 -0.21 9.56 1.98
CA PHE A 238 -1.32 8.92 1.30
C PHE A 238 -2.68 9.28 1.94
N SER A 239 -3.77 9.03 1.21
CA SER A 239 -5.12 9.00 1.78
C SER A 239 -5.41 7.60 2.32
N GLY A 240 -5.86 7.52 3.56
CA GLY A 240 -6.42 6.30 4.14
C GLY A 240 -7.92 6.21 3.87
N ASP A 241 -8.62 5.42 4.70
CA ASP A 241 -10.08 5.40 4.67
C ASP A 241 -10.65 6.70 5.28
N THR A 242 -11.31 7.48 4.43
CA THR A 242 -11.95 8.77 4.76
C THR A 242 -13.27 8.62 5.50
N SER A 243 -13.86 7.42 5.52
CA SER A 243 -15.21 7.19 6.00
C SER A 243 -15.28 6.72 7.46
N VAL A 244 -14.66 5.58 7.76
CA VAL A 244 -14.69 4.90 9.06
C VAL A 244 -13.44 5.23 9.87
N ALA A 245 -12.25 5.14 9.25
CA ALA A 245 -10.98 5.42 9.92
C ALA A 245 -10.66 6.93 10.02
N ASN A 246 -11.41 7.76 9.30
CA ASN A 246 -11.26 9.22 9.21
C ASN A 246 -9.80 9.64 8.96
N ALA A 247 -9.20 9.14 7.88
CA ALA A 247 -7.80 9.37 7.55
C ALA A 247 -7.62 10.04 6.17
N PRO A 248 -8.12 11.27 5.97
CA PRO A 248 -8.06 11.93 4.66
C PRO A 248 -6.63 12.24 4.21
N ILE A 249 -5.73 12.57 5.14
CA ILE A 249 -4.30 12.67 4.86
C ILE A 249 -3.53 11.96 5.96
N VAL A 250 -2.60 11.10 5.53
CA VAL A 250 -1.58 10.49 6.37
C VAL A 250 -0.21 10.89 5.82
N SER A 251 0.69 11.34 6.70
CA SER A 251 2.09 11.59 6.37
C SER A 251 2.98 10.81 7.32
N GLN A 252 3.70 9.82 6.81
CA GLN A 252 4.76 9.11 7.50
C GLN A 252 6.10 9.79 7.21
N ASN A 253 6.65 10.46 8.21
CA ASN A 253 7.88 11.21 8.09
C ASN A 253 9.05 10.35 8.56
N TYR A 254 9.98 10.06 7.66
CA TYR A 254 11.13 9.21 7.94
C TYR A 254 12.13 9.92 8.86
N THR A 255 12.62 9.16 9.84
CA THR A 255 13.59 9.55 10.85
C THR A 255 14.61 8.43 11.05
N HIS A 256 15.83 8.77 11.47
CA HIS A 256 16.91 7.78 11.67
C HIS A 256 17.14 6.84 10.48
N PHE A 257 16.96 7.36 9.25
CA PHE A 257 17.18 6.60 8.04
C PHE A 257 18.63 6.13 7.97
N ARG A 258 18.82 4.84 7.69
CA ARG A 258 20.13 4.22 7.58
C ARG A 258 20.13 3.15 6.50
N VAL A 259 21.21 3.12 5.71
CA VAL A 259 21.48 2.05 4.75
C VAL A 259 22.06 0.86 5.51
N ALA A 260 21.17 0.07 6.10
CA ALA A 260 21.51 -1.12 6.88
C ALA A 260 20.62 -2.28 6.43
N LYS A 261 21.20 -3.48 6.36
CA LYS A 261 20.45 -4.68 6.01
C LYS A 261 19.57 -5.10 7.20
N PRO A 262 18.24 -5.20 7.04
CA PRO A 262 17.38 -5.69 8.12
C PRO A 262 17.73 -7.12 8.52
N ASP A 263 17.60 -7.45 9.80
CA ASP A 263 17.65 -8.84 10.28
C ASP A 263 16.32 -9.53 9.97
N PRO A 264 16.29 -10.55 9.08
CA PRO A 264 15.06 -11.28 8.75
C PRO A 264 14.33 -11.83 9.96
N ALA A 265 15.06 -12.26 11.00
CA ALA A 265 14.48 -12.84 12.22
C ALA A 265 13.61 -11.82 12.99
N GLN A 266 13.95 -10.53 12.89
CA GLN A 266 13.21 -9.43 13.51
C GLN A 266 12.16 -8.83 12.57
N THR A 267 12.15 -9.21 11.30
CA THR A 267 11.25 -8.65 10.29
C THR A 267 10.38 -9.74 9.66
N TRP A 268 10.61 -10.10 8.41
CA TRP A 268 9.69 -10.92 7.62
C TRP A 268 9.72 -12.42 7.93
N ALA A 269 10.69 -12.94 8.69
CA ALA A 269 10.59 -14.30 9.22
C ALA A 269 9.37 -14.47 10.14
N GLN A 270 8.84 -13.36 10.69
CA GLN A 270 7.60 -13.35 11.44
C GLN A 270 6.40 -13.85 10.62
N VAL A 271 6.39 -13.67 9.28
CA VAL A 271 5.33 -14.21 8.43
C VAL A 271 5.28 -15.73 8.55
N ALA A 272 6.42 -16.42 8.41
CA ALA A 272 6.48 -17.87 8.55
C ALA A 272 6.15 -18.34 9.98
N ALA A 273 6.47 -17.53 11.01
CA ALA A 273 6.19 -17.86 12.40
C ALA A 273 4.72 -17.65 12.80
N MET A 274 4.03 -16.68 12.19
CA MET A 274 2.68 -16.26 12.60
C MET A 274 1.57 -16.72 11.65
N CYS A 275 1.88 -16.92 10.37
CA CYS A 275 0.90 -17.32 9.37
C CYS A 275 0.73 -18.84 9.33
N PRO A 276 -0.50 -19.36 9.20
CA PRO A 276 -0.69 -20.75 8.81
C PRO A 276 -0.17 -20.94 7.38
N ALA A 277 0.05 -22.19 6.97
CA ALA A 277 0.56 -22.51 5.62
C ALA A 277 -0.29 -21.87 4.49
N ASN A 278 -1.60 -21.78 4.70
CA ASN A 278 -2.54 -21.07 3.83
C ASN A 278 -3.26 -19.99 4.65
N PRO A 279 -2.70 -18.77 4.75
CA PRO A 279 -3.35 -17.69 5.48
C PRO A 279 -4.66 -17.29 4.79
N PRO A 280 -5.73 -17.04 5.54
CA PRO A 280 -6.97 -16.54 4.96
C PRO A 280 -6.73 -15.16 4.32
N PRO A 281 -7.53 -14.76 3.32
CA PRO A 281 -7.56 -13.38 2.85
C PRO A 281 -7.79 -12.40 4.02
N CYS A 282 -7.20 -11.22 3.93
CA CYS A 282 -7.38 -10.17 4.93
C CYS A 282 -8.80 -9.61 4.91
N GLN A 283 -9.66 -10.21 5.73
CA GLN A 283 -10.98 -9.68 6.06
C GLN A 283 -10.88 -8.86 7.36
N LEU A 284 -10.38 -7.62 7.26
CA LEU A 284 -10.04 -6.80 8.43
C LEU A 284 -11.28 -6.13 9.11
N PHE A 285 -12.30 -6.94 9.44
CA PHE A 285 -13.53 -6.70 10.24
C PHE A 285 -14.74 -6.10 9.50
N GLU A 286 -15.92 -6.65 9.83
CA GLU A 286 -17.26 -6.41 9.25
C GLU A 286 -17.27 -6.25 7.72
N PRO A 287 -17.44 -7.33 6.93
CA PRO A 287 -17.83 -7.14 5.54
C PRO A 287 -19.14 -6.35 5.57
N PRO A 288 -19.20 -5.12 5.02
CA PRO A 288 -20.48 -4.46 4.85
C PRO A 288 -21.39 -5.47 4.15
N ALA A 289 -22.52 -5.80 4.80
CA ALA A 289 -23.40 -6.91 4.46
C ALA A 289 -23.48 -7.04 2.95
N SER A 290 -22.76 -8.04 2.39
CA SER A 290 -22.43 -8.17 0.97
C SER A 290 -22.76 -6.88 0.23
N LEU A 291 -21.92 -5.82 0.32
CA LEU A 291 -22.19 -4.55 -0.38
C LEU A 291 -22.75 -4.94 -1.73
N SER A 292 -24.02 -4.63 -1.96
CA SER A 292 -24.67 -4.95 -3.21
C SER A 292 -23.73 -4.41 -4.29
N ASN A 293 -23.10 -5.33 -5.04
CA ASN A 293 -22.09 -5.09 -6.09
C ASN A 293 -20.58 -5.22 -5.73
N GLY A 294 -20.13 -6.14 -4.88
CA GLY A 294 -18.74 -6.66 -4.94
C GLY A 294 -17.61 -5.61 -4.90
N LYS A 295 -17.82 -4.51 -4.14
CA LYS A 295 -16.87 -3.40 -4.10
C LYS A 295 -15.66 -3.75 -3.22
N LYS A 296 -14.47 -3.79 -3.82
CA LYS A 296 -13.16 -3.95 -3.17
C LYS A 296 -12.66 -2.61 -2.60
N ALA A 297 -11.52 -2.61 -1.88
CA ALA A 297 -10.90 -1.40 -1.32
C ALA A 297 -10.79 -0.25 -2.34
N GLN A 298 -10.77 1.01 -1.87
CA GLN A 298 -10.89 2.24 -2.68
C GLN A 298 -9.96 2.26 -3.92
N TRP A 299 -8.79 1.62 -3.82
CA TRP A 299 -7.78 1.49 -4.87
C TRP A 299 -8.27 0.76 -6.15
N ASN A 300 -9.30 -0.09 -6.06
CA ASN A 300 -9.83 -0.81 -7.24
C ASN A 300 -10.77 0.03 -8.12
N LEU A 301 -11.16 1.21 -7.66
CA LEU A 301 -11.93 2.17 -8.44
C LEU A 301 -11.04 3.16 -9.21
N LEU A 302 -9.71 3.03 -9.08
CA LEU A 302 -8.71 3.90 -9.70
C LEU A 302 -8.41 3.61 -11.17
N ARG A 303 -9.32 2.96 -11.90
CA ARG A 303 -9.14 2.80 -13.34
C ARG A 303 -9.19 4.19 -13.97
N GLN A 304 -8.06 4.67 -14.47
CA GLN A 304 -8.07 5.84 -15.34
C GLN A 304 -8.98 5.55 -16.56
N PRO A 305 -9.74 6.54 -17.04
CA PRO A 305 -10.50 6.42 -18.28
C PRO A 305 -9.62 6.07 -19.48
#